data_AF-A0A5S9INH7-F1
#
_entry.id   AF-A0A5S9INH7-F1
#
_cell.length_a   1.000
_cell.length_b   1.000
_cell.length_c   1.000
_cell.angle_alpha   90.00
_cell.angle_beta   90.00
_cell.angle_gamma   90.00
#
_symmetry.space_group_name_H-M   'P 1'
#
loop_
_entity.id
_entity.type
_entity.pdbx_description
1 polymer ?
#
loop_
_entity_poly.entity_id
_entity_poly.type
_entity_poly.pdbx_seq_one_letter_code
_entity_poly.pdbx_strand_id
1 'polypeptide(L)'
;MKNKILYLLTCLWISVVYSQEQKALANRLTDFTHITTKEVSYLPFMKPKAPLLSIPEGTIFKIINSKDNTLLIECSNGVKGHLSPDDRGWEKLIVAYGTVIHKPWSKSLESWQAGGSDYCVLDISNETPQDLPGRFLRSSAKVSFEKIKKFHRKKVKIIGAPHRPKPAKVHPMSQRPIGMKGPGAGKGIRVYGIWAMKETTNYMPEKLAKSFKGYELYSWQQQNKWYFCLITGTNRIKTFDEISPVGEKIENGWVKITVVGVKAFKDVLQRLPEGENLYWGTGKKDQELPEKSLRDDIKKFAANLKIQIFD
;
A
#
# COMPACT_ATOMS: atom_id res chain seq x y z
N MET A 1 -48.84 7.72 14.77
CA MET A 1 -47.75 8.64 15.17
C MET A 1 -46.42 7.94 15.46
N LYS A 2 -46.38 6.83 16.22
CA LYS A 2 -45.13 6.14 16.61
C LYS A 2 -44.21 5.74 15.44
N ASN A 3 -44.76 5.26 14.32
CA ASN A 3 -43.94 4.81 13.18
C ASN A 3 -43.26 5.94 12.38
N LYS A 4 -43.83 7.16 12.39
CA LYS A 4 -43.20 8.32 11.73
C LYS A 4 -42.01 8.86 12.54
N ILE A 5 -42.09 8.79 13.87
CA ILE A 5 -41.01 9.20 14.78
C ILE A 5 -39.82 8.25 14.66
N LEU A 6 -40.07 6.93 14.58
CA LEU A 6 -39.01 5.94 14.42
C LEU A 6 -38.25 6.10 13.10
N TYR A 7 -38.96 6.35 11.99
CA TYR A 7 -38.36 6.57 10.68
C TYR A 7 -37.48 7.83 10.64
N LEU A 8 -37.94 8.93 11.23
CA LEU A 8 -37.16 10.17 11.31
C LEU A 8 -35.89 10.01 12.15
N LEU A 9 -35.96 9.29 13.27
CA LEU A 9 -34.79 9.01 14.10
C LEU A 9 -33.76 8.13 13.39
N THR A 10 -34.20 7.13 12.61
CA THR A 10 -33.28 6.32 11.80
C THR A 10 -32.63 7.11 10.67
N CYS A 11 -33.35 7.99 9.97
CA CYS A 11 -32.77 8.84 8.94
C CYS A 11 -31.78 9.86 9.52
N LEU A 12 -32.06 10.42 10.70
CA LEU A 12 -31.16 11.34 11.39
C LEU A 12 -29.88 10.64 11.85
N TRP A 13 -30.00 9.41 12.38
CA TRP A 13 -28.87 8.63 12.83
C TRP A 13 -27.96 8.19 11.67
N ILE A 14 -28.54 7.71 10.56
CA ILE A 14 -27.78 7.39 9.34
C ILE A 14 -27.07 8.63 8.78
N SER A 15 -27.72 9.80 8.78
CA SER A 15 -27.11 11.05 8.30
C SER A 15 -25.96 11.52 9.19
N VAL A 16 -26.06 11.35 10.51
CA VAL A 16 -25.00 11.70 11.47
C VAL A 16 -23.83 10.74 11.37
N VAL A 17 -24.07 9.43 11.27
CA VAL A 17 -23.00 8.42 11.10
C VAL A 17 -22.29 8.60 9.77
N TYR A 18 -23.05 8.80 8.67
CA TYR A 18 -22.47 9.07 7.35
C TYR A 18 -21.67 10.38 7.33
N SER A 19 -22.12 11.43 8.04
CA SER A 19 -21.38 12.69 8.18
C SER A 19 -20.11 12.58 9.04
N GLN A 20 -20.14 11.75 10.10
CA GLN A 20 -18.97 11.45 10.94
C GLN A 20 -17.94 10.62 10.16
N GLU A 21 -18.37 9.62 9.39
CA GLU A 21 -17.48 8.83 8.53
C GLU A 21 -16.93 9.67 7.37
N GLN A 22 -17.74 10.52 6.73
CA GLN A 22 -17.27 11.47 5.70
C GLN A 22 -16.31 12.51 6.29
N LYS A 23 -16.51 12.98 7.54
CA LYS A 23 -15.54 13.84 8.25
C LYS A 23 -14.28 13.09 8.64
N ALA A 24 -14.36 11.82 9.05
CA ALA A 24 -13.20 10.99 9.35
C ALA A 24 -12.42 10.64 8.08
N LEU A 25 -13.11 10.41 6.95
CA LEU A 25 -12.52 10.19 5.64
C LEU A 25 -11.93 11.47 5.06
N ALA A 26 -12.61 12.61 5.20
CA ALA A 26 -12.11 13.94 4.81
C ALA A 26 -10.93 14.39 5.69
N ASN A 27 -10.94 14.10 6.99
CA ASN A 27 -9.79 14.31 7.88
C ASN A 27 -8.65 13.33 7.57
N ARG A 28 -8.94 12.15 6.99
CA ARG A 28 -7.92 11.24 6.43
C ARG A 28 -7.41 11.68 5.04
N LEU A 29 -8.14 12.53 4.31
CA LEU A 29 -7.89 12.90 2.91
C LEU A 29 -7.48 14.37 2.68
N THR A 30 -7.43 15.24 3.69
CA THR A 30 -7.13 16.68 3.52
C THR A 30 -5.79 17.16 4.08
N ASP A 31 -4.89 16.27 4.50
CA ASP A 31 -3.54 16.67 4.88
C ASP A 31 -2.57 16.44 3.72
N PHE A 32 -2.69 17.27 2.67
CA PHE A 32 -1.58 17.49 1.75
C PHE A 32 -0.52 18.31 2.49
N THR A 33 0.25 17.63 3.34
CA THR A 33 1.45 18.16 3.97
C THR A 33 2.45 18.49 2.88
N HIS A 34 2.79 19.75 2.70
CA HIS A 34 3.89 20.17 1.84
C HIS A 34 5.17 20.23 2.67
N ILE A 35 6.33 20.06 2.03
CA ILE A 35 7.65 20.09 2.67
C ILE A 35 8.48 21.17 1.97
N THR A 36 9.15 22.01 2.73
CA THR A 36 10.11 22.95 2.15
C THR A 36 11.29 22.13 1.60
N THR A 37 11.66 22.32 0.34
CA THR A 37 12.80 21.61 -0.27
C THR A 37 14.11 22.37 -0.14
N LYS A 38 14.04 23.59 0.42
CA LYS A 38 15.13 24.50 0.79
C LYS A 38 14.65 25.40 1.94
N GLU A 39 15.58 26.10 2.59
CA GLU A 39 15.23 27.17 3.53
C GLU A 39 14.46 28.28 2.79
N VAL A 40 13.32 28.68 3.35
CA VAL A 40 12.42 29.67 2.75
C VAL A 40 11.98 30.66 3.82
N SER A 41 11.92 31.93 3.46
CA SER A 41 11.54 32.99 4.39
C SER A 41 10.03 33.28 4.28
N TYR A 42 9.34 33.52 5.39
CA TYR A 42 7.90 33.86 5.37
C TYR A 42 7.53 35.04 6.26
N LEU A 43 6.37 35.64 5.97
CA LEU A 43 5.81 36.78 6.71
C LEU A 43 4.66 36.31 7.64
N PRO A 44 4.73 36.60 8.94
CA PRO A 44 3.61 36.41 9.88
C PRO A 44 2.38 37.25 9.50
N PHE A 45 1.19 36.72 9.79
CA PHE A 45 -0.11 37.31 9.45
C PHE A 45 -0.34 38.73 10.04
N MET A 46 0.48 39.16 11.00
CA MET A 46 0.28 40.42 11.71
C MET A 46 1.58 41.24 11.77
N LYS A 47 1.61 42.30 10.95
CA LYS A 47 2.55 43.45 10.87
C LYS A 47 3.60 43.39 9.75
N PRO A 48 3.68 44.43 8.89
CA PRO A 48 4.68 44.56 7.80
C PRO A 48 6.13 44.77 8.29
N LYS A 49 6.39 44.63 9.59
CA LYS A 49 7.71 44.69 10.22
C LYS A 49 8.07 43.41 10.99
N ALA A 50 7.30 42.34 10.83
CA ALA A 50 7.63 41.09 11.47
C ALA A 50 8.89 40.48 10.83
N PRO A 51 9.82 39.92 11.62
CA PRO A 51 11.03 39.32 11.09
C PRO A 51 10.67 38.18 10.14
N LEU A 52 11.37 38.12 9.00
CA LEU A 52 11.37 36.96 8.11
C LEU A 52 11.75 35.75 8.96
N LEU A 53 10.78 34.89 9.27
CA LEU A 53 11.09 33.61 9.86
C LEU A 53 11.59 32.71 8.74
N SER A 54 12.78 32.13 8.94
CA SER A 54 13.23 31.06 8.06
C SER A 54 12.53 29.77 8.47
N ILE A 55 11.93 29.10 7.48
CA ILE A 55 11.44 27.74 7.62
C ILE A 55 12.57 26.81 7.23
N PRO A 56 13.11 26.02 8.16
CA PRO A 56 14.17 25.06 7.85
C PRO A 56 13.76 24.09 6.76
N GLU A 57 14.74 23.65 5.95
CA GLU A 57 14.52 22.62 4.94
C GLU A 57 13.82 21.39 5.54
N GLY A 58 12.70 21.09 4.92
CA GLY A 58 11.73 20.06 5.21
C GLY A 58 11.07 20.07 6.57
N THR A 59 10.68 21.27 6.97
CA THR A 59 9.52 21.49 7.84
C THR A 59 8.24 21.01 7.13
N ILE A 60 7.37 20.36 7.88
CA ILE A 60 6.05 19.91 7.43
C ILE A 60 5.02 20.98 7.79
N PHE A 61 4.21 21.37 6.81
CA PHE A 61 3.14 22.33 7.02
C PHE A 61 1.87 21.93 6.26
N LYS A 62 0.72 22.29 6.84
CA LYS A 62 -0.60 22.15 6.22
C LYS A 62 -0.89 23.38 5.40
N ILE A 63 -1.38 23.23 4.16
CA ILE A 63 -1.93 24.36 3.41
C ILE A 63 -3.36 24.60 3.88
N ILE A 64 -3.61 25.78 4.43
CA ILE A 64 -4.92 26.23 4.88
C ILE A 64 -5.69 26.87 3.71
N ASN A 65 -5.02 27.61 2.84
CA ASN A 65 -5.63 28.30 1.70
C ASN A 65 -4.57 28.64 0.62
N SER A 66 -4.99 28.78 -0.63
CA SER A 66 -4.18 29.33 -1.72
C SER A 66 -4.89 30.52 -2.34
N LYS A 67 -4.31 31.72 -2.22
CA LYS A 67 -4.80 32.94 -2.91
C LYS A 67 -3.63 33.76 -3.38
N ASP A 68 -3.75 34.34 -4.57
CA ASP A 68 -2.88 35.40 -5.07
C ASP A 68 -1.39 35.04 -5.01
N ASN A 69 -1.04 33.87 -5.55
CA ASN A 69 0.31 33.29 -5.53
C ASN A 69 0.92 33.05 -4.14
N THR A 70 0.16 33.19 -3.04
CA THR A 70 0.62 32.85 -1.70
C THR A 70 -0.11 31.63 -1.14
N LEU A 71 0.62 30.79 -0.41
CA LEU A 71 0.05 29.67 0.34
C LEU A 71 -0.06 30.08 1.81
N LEU A 72 -1.28 30.12 2.33
CA LEU A 72 -1.48 30.19 3.77
C LEU A 72 -1.19 28.80 4.34
N ILE A 73 -0.26 28.73 5.28
CA ILE A 73 0.20 27.48 5.85
C ILE A 73 0.15 27.46 7.36
N GLU A 74 0.07 26.27 7.94
CA GLU A 74 0.14 25.99 9.37
C GLU A 74 1.24 24.96 9.62
N CYS A 75 2.28 25.36 10.32
CA CYS A 75 3.38 24.48 10.74
C CYS A 75 2.91 23.55 11.87
N SER A 76 3.64 22.45 12.10
CA SER A 76 3.32 21.46 13.14
C SER A 76 3.32 22.00 14.58
N ASN A 77 3.94 23.15 14.81
CA ASN A 77 3.92 23.88 16.09
C ASN A 77 2.74 24.86 16.21
N GLY A 78 1.77 24.82 15.28
CA GLY A 78 0.60 25.70 15.27
C GLY A 78 0.84 27.09 14.69
N VAL A 79 2.06 27.41 14.26
CA VAL A 79 2.38 28.72 13.69
C VAL A 79 1.81 28.82 12.28
N LYS A 80 1.03 29.87 12.02
CA LYS A 80 0.43 30.17 10.71
C LYS A 80 1.21 31.27 9.98
N GLY A 81 1.34 31.16 8.66
CA GLY A 81 2.07 32.14 7.86
C GLY A 81 1.76 32.06 6.37
N HIS A 82 2.16 33.09 5.61
CA HIS A 82 2.06 33.09 4.16
C HIS A 82 3.39 32.72 3.53
N LEU A 83 3.39 31.66 2.73
CA LEU A 83 4.49 31.29 1.85
C LEU A 83 4.30 31.94 0.49
N SER A 84 5.24 32.79 0.10
CA SER A 84 5.34 33.30 -1.28
C SER A 84 6.35 32.41 -2.03
N PRO A 85 6.05 31.94 -3.25
CA PRO A 85 7.02 31.28 -4.09
C PRO A 85 8.11 32.30 -4.42
N ASP A 86 9.32 32.08 -3.92
CA ASP A 86 10.49 32.41 -4.70
C ASP A 86 10.56 31.45 -5.90
N ASP A 87 11.36 31.79 -6.91
CA ASP A 87 11.48 31.18 -8.27
C ASP A 87 11.77 29.67 -8.30
N ARG A 88 11.73 29.00 -7.15
CA ARG A 88 12.22 27.65 -6.88
C ARG A 88 11.12 26.64 -6.54
N GLY A 89 9.85 27.07 -6.49
CA GLY A 89 8.65 26.24 -6.68
C GLY A 89 8.36 25.18 -5.61
N TRP A 90 7.17 25.24 -5.01
CA TRP A 90 6.66 24.19 -4.12
C TRP A 90 6.39 22.90 -4.91
N GLU A 91 6.87 21.75 -4.44
CA GLU A 91 6.52 20.46 -5.02
C GLU A 91 5.29 19.88 -4.28
N LYS A 92 4.25 19.48 -5.02
CA LYS A 92 3.11 18.74 -4.45
C LYS A 92 3.63 17.43 -3.87
N LEU A 93 3.47 17.24 -2.57
CA LEU A 93 3.80 15.97 -1.95
C LEU A 93 2.76 14.90 -2.28
N ILE A 94 3.27 13.70 -2.45
CA ILE A 94 2.51 12.48 -2.61
C ILE A 94 2.83 11.56 -1.45
N VAL A 95 1.79 10.95 -0.92
CA VAL A 95 1.89 9.82 0.01
C VAL A 95 1.61 8.57 -0.80
N ALA A 96 2.52 7.60 -0.77
CA ALA A 96 2.33 6.33 -1.45
C ALA A 96 2.66 5.17 -0.52
N TYR A 97 2.01 4.05 -0.78
CA TYR A 97 2.16 2.81 -0.03
C TYR A 97 2.58 1.71 -1.01
N GLY A 98 3.42 0.79 -0.56
CA GLY A 98 3.85 -0.32 -1.40
C GLY A 98 5.02 -1.07 -0.81
N THR A 99 5.55 -2.02 -1.57
CA THR A 99 6.73 -2.80 -1.20
C THR A 99 7.94 -2.26 -1.94
N VAL A 100 9.05 -2.01 -1.23
CA VAL A 100 10.28 -1.57 -1.89
C VAL A 100 10.99 -2.75 -2.53
N ILE A 101 11.19 -2.72 -3.84
CA ILE A 101 11.98 -3.72 -4.56
C ILE A 101 13.28 -3.08 -5.04
N HIS A 102 14.40 -3.56 -4.51
CA HIS A 102 15.74 -3.21 -4.98
C HIS A 102 16.08 -4.10 -6.18
N LYS A 103 16.57 -3.49 -7.25
CA LYS A 103 17.03 -4.17 -8.46
C LYS A 103 18.46 -3.74 -8.75
N PRO A 104 19.39 -4.70 -8.92
CA PRO A 104 20.73 -4.37 -9.37
C PRO A 104 20.68 -3.80 -10.79
N TRP A 105 21.63 -2.94 -11.12
CA TRP A 105 21.74 -2.40 -12.46
C TRP A 105 21.95 -3.51 -13.49
N SER A 106 21.33 -3.34 -14.65
CA SER A 106 21.56 -4.16 -15.84
C SER A 106 21.49 -3.29 -17.09
N LYS A 107 21.82 -3.83 -18.26
CA LYS A 107 21.66 -3.10 -19.54
C LYS A 107 20.21 -3.07 -20.05
N SER A 108 19.22 -3.32 -19.18
CA SER A 108 17.80 -3.28 -19.55
C SER A 108 17.25 -1.86 -19.70
N LEU A 109 16.22 -1.69 -20.53
CA LEU A 109 15.53 -0.41 -20.70
C LEU A 109 15.05 0.18 -19.36
N GLU A 110 14.56 -0.66 -18.46
CA GLU A 110 14.12 -0.26 -17.12
C GLU A 110 15.27 0.33 -16.30
N SER A 111 16.45 -0.30 -16.31
CA SER A 111 17.64 0.19 -15.58
C SER A 111 18.15 1.51 -16.14
N TRP A 112 18.05 1.68 -17.47
CA TRP A 112 18.35 2.96 -18.11
C TRP A 112 17.37 4.04 -17.68
N GLN A 113 16.06 3.78 -17.70
CA GLN A 113 15.03 4.67 -17.14
C GLN A 113 15.24 4.91 -15.64
N ALA A 114 15.85 3.98 -14.92
CA ALA A 114 16.22 4.17 -13.53
C ALA A 114 17.44 5.08 -13.34
N GLY A 115 18.08 5.55 -14.41
CA GLY A 115 19.23 6.45 -14.33
C GLY A 115 20.59 5.76 -14.42
N GLY A 116 20.65 4.50 -14.86
CA GLY A 116 21.91 3.83 -15.19
C GLY A 116 22.73 3.34 -13.98
N SER A 117 22.08 3.09 -12.85
CA SER A 117 22.69 2.49 -11.65
C SER A 117 21.69 1.55 -10.96
N ASP A 118 22.10 0.95 -9.84
CA ASP A 118 21.19 0.23 -8.95
C ASP A 118 19.99 1.11 -8.59
N TYR A 119 18.82 0.49 -8.47
CA TYR A 119 17.60 1.26 -8.26
C TYR A 119 16.60 0.56 -7.37
N CYS A 120 15.69 1.36 -6.80
CA CYS A 120 14.56 0.87 -6.04
C CYS A 120 13.27 1.25 -6.76
N VAL A 121 12.31 0.34 -6.79
CA VAL A 121 10.94 0.61 -7.24
C VAL A 121 9.98 0.43 -6.07
N LEU A 122 8.91 1.21 -6.06
CA LEU A 122 7.76 0.96 -5.21
C LEU A 122 6.78 0.06 -5.97
N ASP A 123 6.65 -1.17 -5.51
CA ASP A 123 5.64 -2.09 -6.00
C ASP A 123 4.31 -1.80 -5.30
N ILE A 124 3.33 -1.36 -6.08
CA ILE A 124 2.03 -0.84 -5.60
C ILE A 124 0.91 -1.85 -5.90
N SER A 125 1.26 -3.12 -6.15
CA SER A 125 0.41 -4.16 -6.76
C SER A 125 -1.02 -4.33 -6.22
N ASN A 126 -1.37 -3.79 -5.05
CA ASN A 126 -2.64 -4.10 -4.39
C ASN A 126 -3.60 -2.93 -4.09
N GLU A 127 -3.21 -1.63 -4.02
CA GLU A 127 -4.11 -0.66 -3.33
C GLU A 127 -4.15 0.83 -3.75
N THR A 128 -3.54 1.33 -4.84
CA THR A 128 -3.61 2.80 -5.12
C THR A 128 -3.70 3.24 -6.59
N PRO A 129 -4.23 4.46 -6.86
CA PRO A 129 -4.71 4.93 -8.16
C PRO A 129 -3.67 4.95 -9.30
N GLN A 130 -4.18 4.84 -10.52
CA GLN A 130 -3.44 4.79 -11.80
C GLN A 130 -2.52 6.00 -12.10
N ASP A 131 -2.50 7.04 -11.26
CA ASP A 131 -1.88 8.35 -11.57
C ASP A 131 -0.54 8.63 -10.85
N LEU A 132 0.13 7.62 -10.28
CA LEU A 132 1.44 7.86 -9.67
C LEU A 132 2.49 8.22 -10.74
N PRO A 133 3.29 9.28 -10.52
CA PRO A 133 4.16 9.87 -11.54
C PRO A 133 5.29 8.95 -12.01
N GLY A 134 5.47 7.78 -11.40
CA GLY A 134 6.43 6.75 -11.76
C GLY A 134 6.74 5.87 -10.56
N ARG A 135 7.18 4.63 -10.80
CA ARG A 135 7.47 3.65 -9.74
C ARG A 135 8.88 3.76 -9.13
N PHE A 136 9.79 4.51 -9.76
CA PHE A 136 11.18 4.59 -9.30
C PHE A 136 11.32 5.47 -8.06
N LEU A 137 11.97 4.96 -7.02
CA LEU A 137 12.31 5.73 -5.83
C LEU A 137 13.65 6.44 -6.05
N ARG A 138 13.68 7.76 -5.86
CA ARG A 138 14.87 8.60 -5.99
C ARG A 138 15.28 9.13 -4.63
N SER A 139 16.58 9.17 -4.38
CA SER A 139 17.13 9.78 -3.17
C SER A 139 16.84 11.29 -3.12
N SER A 140 16.81 11.82 -1.91
CA SER A 140 16.81 13.26 -1.61
C SER A 140 17.97 13.60 -0.70
N ALA A 141 18.13 14.89 -0.35
CA ALA A 141 19.07 15.32 0.68
C ALA A 141 18.80 14.64 2.04
N LYS A 142 17.53 14.31 2.35
CA LYS A 142 17.12 13.71 3.63
C LYS A 142 17.15 12.18 3.66
N VAL A 143 16.97 11.55 2.50
CA VAL A 143 16.89 10.09 2.38
C VAL A 143 17.81 9.63 1.26
N SER A 144 18.96 9.10 1.65
CA SER A 144 19.95 8.52 0.73
C SER A 144 19.42 7.22 0.10
N PHE A 145 20.01 6.83 -1.02
CA PHE A 145 19.67 5.56 -1.69
C PHE A 145 19.89 4.34 -0.79
N GLU A 146 21.01 4.29 -0.05
CA GLU A 146 21.29 3.22 0.93
C GLU A 146 20.22 3.13 2.01
N LYS A 147 19.67 4.27 2.47
CA LYS A 147 18.56 4.27 3.42
C LYS A 147 17.30 3.67 2.83
N ILE A 148 17.01 3.92 1.55
CA ILE A 148 15.87 3.31 0.83
C ILE A 148 16.11 1.79 0.67
N LYS A 149 17.33 1.39 0.29
CA LYS A 149 17.71 -0.02 0.07
C LYS A 149 17.52 -0.90 1.30
N LYS A 150 17.69 -0.37 2.52
CA LYS A 150 17.37 -1.06 3.80
C LYS A 150 15.91 -1.49 3.95
N PHE A 151 15.01 -0.97 3.11
CA PHE A 151 13.60 -1.35 3.06
C PHE A 151 13.28 -2.41 1.99
N HIS A 152 14.28 -3.01 1.34
CA HIS A 152 14.05 -4.06 0.36
C HIS A 152 13.12 -5.17 0.91
N ARG A 153 12.06 -5.49 0.15
CA ARG A 153 10.99 -6.44 0.47
C ARG A 153 10.14 -6.06 1.70
N LYS A 154 10.22 -4.83 2.18
CA LYS A 154 9.37 -4.33 3.27
C LYS A 154 8.23 -3.48 2.70
N LYS A 155 7.06 -3.60 3.32
CA LYS A 155 5.96 -2.65 3.11
C LYS A 155 6.30 -1.32 3.75
N VAL A 156 6.12 -0.25 2.99
CA VAL A 156 6.47 1.10 3.42
C VAL A 156 5.35 2.08 3.16
N LYS A 157 5.30 3.11 3.99
CA LYS A 157 4.70 4.39 3.65
C LYS A 157 5.83 5.31 3.23
N ILE A 158 5.68 5.92 2.06
CA ILE A 158 6.61 6.95 1.61
C ILE A 158 5.89 8.30 1.53
N ILE A 159 6.65 9.35 1.80
CA ILE A 159 6.30 10.72 1.48
C ILE A 159 7.37 11.22 0.52
N GLY A 160 6.96 11.72 -0.63
CA GLY A 160 7.86 12.19 -1.66
C GLY A 160 7.19 13.17 -2.61
N ALA A 161 7.92 13.58 -3.64
CA ALA A 161 7.38 14.41 -4.72
C ALA A 161 7.68 13.80 -6.09
N PRO A 162 6.90 14.12 -7.13
CA PRO A 162 7.23 13.75 -8.50
C PRO A 162 8.64 14.22 -8.88
N HIS A 163 9.52 13.27 -9.20
CA HIS A 163 10.85 13.58 -9.70
C HIS A 163 10.77 13.99 -11.17
N ARG A 164 11.10 15.26 -11.44
CA ARG A 164 11.28 15.76 -12.81
C ARG A 164 12.66 15.34 -13.32
N PRO A 165 12.75 14.53 -14.39
CA PRO A 165 14.03 14.20 -15.00
C PRO A 165 14.79 15.46 -15.37
N LYS A 166 16.07 15.52 -15.01
CA LYS A 166 16.97 16.48 -15.66
C LYS A 166 17.34 15.94 -17.05
N PRO A 167 17.51 16.81 -18.05
CA PRO A 167 18.09 16.40 -19.31
C PRO A 167 19.43 15.70 -19.06
N ALA A 168 19.54 14.42 -19.37
CA ALA A 168 20.79 13.71 -19.22
C ALA A 168 21.77 14.29 -20.25
N LYS A 169 22.90 14.86 -19.78
CA LYS A 169 24.02 15.18 -20.67
C LYS A 169 24.60 13.84 -21.13
N VAL A 170 24.28 13.47 -22.37
CA VAL A 170 24.72 12.21 -22.95
C VAL A 170 26.13 12.43 -23.49
N HIS A 171 27.09 11.63 -23.04
CA HIS A 171 28.38 11.62 -23.73
C HIS A 171 28.16 10.98 -25.13
N PRO A 172 28.65 11.58 -26.23
CA PRO A 172 28.46 11.05 -27.58
C PRO A 172 28.89 9.58 -27.74
N MET A 173 29.89 9.16 -26.96
CA MET A 173 30.41 7.78 -26.96
C MET A 173 29.70 6.83 -25.99
N SER A 174 28.65 7.26 -25.28
CA SER A 174 27.93 6.38 -24.36
C SER A 174 27.00 5.41 -25.12
N GLN A 175 27.15 4.12 -24.85
CA GLN A 175 26.24 3.10 -25.39
C GLN A 175 24.86 3.24 -24.75
N ARG A 176 23.81 3.33 -25.58
CA ARG A 176 22.41 3.35 -25.13
C ARG A 176 21.60 2.27 -25.84
N PRO A 177 20.52 1.77 -25.21
CA PRO A 177 19.58 0.91 -25.90
C PRO A 177 18.98 1.65 -27.11
N ILE A 178 18.87 0.93 -28.23
CA ILE A 178 18.20 1.40 -29.43
C ILE A 178 16.74 1.71 -29.10
N GLY A 179 16.23 2.87 -29.52
CA GLY A 179 14.82 3.27 -29.36
C GLY A 179 14.51 4.16 -28.15
N MET A 180 15.50 4.53 -27.32
CA MET A 180 15.27 5.43 -26.19
C MET A 180 15.18 6.90 -26.65
N LYS A 181 13.96 7.47 -26.67
CA LYS A 181 13.74 8.91 -26.97
C LYS A 181 13.82 9.73 -25.68
N GLY A 182 14.78 10.64 -25.58
CA GLY A 182 14.84 11.66 -24.53
C GLY A 182 15.81 11.39 -23.38
N PRO A 183 15.75 12.22 -22.32
CA PRO A 183 16.72 12.17 -21.24
C PRO A 183 16.56 10.91 -20.38
N GLY A 184 17.69 10.28 -20.06
CA GLY A 184 17.75 8.90 -19.56
C GLY A 184 17.07 8.66 -18.21
N ALA A 185 16.78 9.67 -17.40
CA ALA A 185 16.07 9.46 -16.15
C ALA A 185 14.55 9.40 -16.41
N GLY A 186 13.95 8.23 -16.22
CA GLY A 186 12.51 8.06 -16.15
C GLY A 186 11.91 8.81 -14.95
N LYS A 187 10.64 9.17 -15.08
CA LYS A 187 9.85 9.79 -14.00
C LYS A 187 9.86 8.89 -12.76
N GLY A 188 9.86 9.49 -11.57
CA GLY A 188 9.88 8.74 -10.31
C GLY A 188 9.40 9.57 -9.14
N ILE A 189 9.69 9.13 -7.93
CA ILE A 189 9.32 9.77 -6.67
C ILE A 189 10.60 10.12 -5.94
N ARG A 190 10.88 11.41 -5.74
CA ARG A 190 11.94 11.86 -4.84
C ARG A 190 11.47 11.66 -3.41
N VAL A 191 12.11 10.76 -2.66
CA VAL A 191 11.68 10.32 -1.33
C VAL A 191 12.21 11.29 -0.28
N TYR A 192 11.32 11.94 0.46
CA TYR A 192 11.66 12.81 1.59
C TYR A 192 11.50 12.11 2.95
N GLY A 193 10.63 11.11 3.00
CA GLY A 193 10.43 10.26 4.16
C GLY A 193 10.04 8.85 3.75
N ILE A 194 10.58 7.87 4.45
CA ILE A 194 10.25 6.46 4.28
C ILE A 194 10.19 5.83 5.65
N TRP A 195 9.06 5.18 5.92
CA TRP A 195 8.86 4.43 7.14
C TRP A 195 8.53 3.02 6.72
N ALA A 196 9.19 2.05 7.34
CA ALA A 196 8.59 0.74 7.41
C ALA A 196 7.22 1.01 8.01
N MET A 197 6.18 0.59 7.29
CA MET A 197 4.95 0.35 8.00
C MET A 197 5.40 -0.62 9.09
N LYS A 198 5.18 -0.28 10.37
CA LYS A 198 4.91 -1.36 11.32
C LYS A 198 3.95 -2.18 10.52
N GLU A 199 4.33 -3.41 10.17
CA GLU A 199 3.34 -4.33 9.66
C GLU A 199 2.17 -4.05 10.60
N THR A 200 1.06 -3.53 10.09
CA THR A 200 -0.19 -3.76 10.79
C THR A 200 -0.16 -5.25 10.79
N THR A 201 0.35 -5.76 11.90
CA THR A 201 0.56 -7.13 12.07
C THR A 201 -0.89 -7.58 12.16
N ASN A 202 -1.46 -7.96 11.01
CA ASN A 202 -1.47 -9.37 10.75
C ASN A 202 -0.09 -9.86 11.09
N TYR A 203 0.09 -10.05 12.41
CA TYR A 203 0.98 -11.02 12.99
C TYR A 203 0.47 -12.18 12.18
N MET A 204 1.17 -12.51 11.10
CA MET A 204 0.91 -13.73 10.37
C MET A 204 1.37 -14.71 11.40
N PRO A 205 0.45 -15.11 12.29
CA PRO A 205 0.90 -15.67 13.51
C PRO A 205 1.50 -17.00 13.06
N GLU A 206 2.64 -17.39 13.62
CA GLU A 206 3.24 -18.69 13.32
C GLU A 206 2.16 -19.78 13.39
N LYS A 207 1.16 -19.56 14.27
CA LYS A 207 -0.13 -20.25 14.30
C LYS A 207 -1.34 -19.32 14.15
N LEU A 208 -2.22 -19.63 13.20
CA LEU A 208 -3.56 -19.06 13.06
C LEU A 208 -4.38 -19.28 14.34
N ALA A 209 -5.35 -18.40 14.58
CA ALA A 209 -6.27 -18.55 15.71
C ALA A 209 -7.09 -19.85 15.57
N LYS A 210 -7.46 -20.47 16.70
CA LYS A 210 -8.44 -21.56 16.66
C LYS A 210 -9.78 -21.01 16.18
N SER A 211 -10.46 -21.76 15.33
CA SER A 211 -11.80 -21.43 14.88
C SER A 211 -12.81 -22.30 15.61
N PHE A 212 -13.85 -21.69 16.18
CA PHE A 212 -14.90 -22.44 16.87
C PHE A 212 -15.57 -23.51 15.99
N LYS A 213 -15.58 -23.31 14.67
CA LYS A 213 -16.17 -24.23 13.68
C LYS A 213 -15.13 -24.87 12.77
N GLY A 214 -13.84 -24.74 13.10
CA GLY A 214 -12.76 -25.09 12.17
C GLY A 214 -12.72 -24.16 10.95
N TYR A 215 -12.07 -24.65 9.90
CA TYR A 215 -11.82 -23.89 8.68
C TYR A 215 -12.55 -24.51 7.50
N GLU A 216 -12.96 -23.67 6.55
CA GLU A 216 -13.46 -24.08 5.24
C GLU A 216 -12.30 -24.00 4.24
N LEU A 217 -12.18 -25.02 3.38
CA LEU A 217 -11.25 -25.07 2.25
C LEU A 217 -12.04 -25.06 0.95
N TYR A 218 -11.67 -24.15 0.05
CA TYR A 218 -12.18 -24.12 -1.31
C TYR A 218 -11.03 -24.28 -2.29
N SER A 219 -11.31 -24.92 -3.42
CA SER A 219 -10.36 -25.09 -4.52
C SER A 219 -11.03 -24.84 -5.86
N TRP A 220 -10.25 -24.33 -6.81
CA TRP A 220 -10.66 -24.17 -8.20
C TRP A 220 -9.42 -24.16 -9.10
N GLN A 221 -9.61 -24.48 -10.37
CA GLN A 221 -8.54 -24.40 -11.36
C GLN A 221 -8.71 -23.13 -12.22
N GLN A 222 -7.61 -22.40 -12.44
CA GLN A 222 -7.57 -21.29 -13.37
C GLN A 222 -6.21 -21.28 -14.07
N GLN A 223 -6.22 -21.22 -15.41
CA GLN A 223 -5.00 -21.21 -16.23
C GLN A 223 -4.03 -22.37 -15.89
N ASN A 224 -4.57 -23.59 -15.77
CA ASN A 224 -3.82 -24.81 -15.40
C ASN A 224 -3.11 -24.73 -14.03
N LYS A 225 -3.53 -23.83 -13.14
CA LYS A 225 -3.03 -23.73 -11.78
C LYS A 225 -4.16 -23.95 -10.80
N TRP A 226 -3.85 -24.68 -9.73
CA TRP A 226 -4.76 -24.86 -8.60
C TRP A 226 -4.68 -23.64 -7.68
N TYR A 227 -5.85 -23.12 -7.33
CA TYR A 227 -6.03 -22.09 -6.32
C TYR A 227 -6.67 -22.74 -5.10
N PHE A 228 -6.26 -22.30 -3.92
CA PHE A 228 -6.79 -22.76 -2.65
C PHE A 228 -7.16 -21.56 -1.79
N CYS A 229 -8.36 -21.55 -1.22
CA CYS A 229 -8.79 -20.56 -0.25
C CYS A 229 -9.11 -21.25 1.08
N LEU A 230 -8.34 -20.94 2.12
CA LEU A 230 -8.61 -21.29 3.50
C LEU A 230 -9.37 -20.12 4.15
N ILE A 231 -10.53 -20.36 4.73
CA ILE A 231 -11.34 -19.31 5.37
C ILE A 231 -11.95 -19.82 6.68
N THR A 232 -12.12 -18.95 7.68
CA THR A 232 -12.78 -19.30 8.94
C THR A 232 -14.20 -19.79 8.68
N GLY A 233 -14.53 -20.97 9.22
CA GLY A 233 -15.83 -21.61 9.01
C GLY A 233 -16.99 -20.81 9.59
N THR A 234 -18.10 -20.72 8.85
CA THR A 234 -19.31 -20.01 9.26
C THR A 234 -20.59 -20.80 8.90
N ASN A 235 -21.75 -20.42 9.44
CA ASN A 235 -23.04 -21.01 9.02
C ASN A 235 -23.57 -20.44 7.70
N ARG A 236 -22.68 -19.95 6.82
CA ARG A 236 -23.07 -19.29 5.57
C ARG A 236 -22.18 -19.75 4.43
N ILE A 237 -22.79 -20.10 3.31
CA ILE A 237 -22.11 -20.42 2.06
C ILE A 237 -21.40 -19.18 1.50
N LYS A 238 -20.11 -19.31 1.16
CA LYS A 238 -19.30 -18.22 0.56
C LYS A 238 -19.56 -18.06 -0.93
N THR A 239 -19.51 -16.83 -1.44
CA THR A 239 -19.57 -16.58 -2.89
C THR A 239 -18.20 -16.78 -3.53
N PHE A 240 -18.15 -17.03 -4.83
CA PHE A 240 -16.87 -17.15 -5.54
C PHE A 240 -16.06 -15.84 -5.43
N ASP A 241 -16.70 -14.68 -5.59
CA ASP A 241 -16.07 -13.36 -5.44
C ASP A 241 -15.47 -13.11 -4.05
N GLU A 242 -15.97 -13.77 -3.02
CA GLU A 242 -15.42 -13.67 -1.66
C GLU A 242 -14.12 -14.49 -1.53
N ILE A 243 -14.08 -15.69 -2.11
CA ILE A 243 -12.96 -16.63 -1.98
C ILE A 243 -11.86 -16.41 -3.03
N SER A 244 -12.22 -15.94 -4.22
CA SER A 244 -11.33 -15.86 -5.39
C SER A 244 -10.20 -14.83 -5.31
N PRO A 245 -10.33 -13.67 -4.61
CA PRO A 245 -9.24 -12.70 -4.56
C PRO A 245 -8.00 -13.29 -3.88
N VAL A 246 -6.88 -13.33 -4.60
CA VAL A 246 -5.60 -13.82 -4.06
C VAL A 246 -5.11 -12.88 -2.95
N GLY A 247 -4.58 -13.46 -1.88
CA GLY A 247 -4.06 -12.70 -0.75
C GLY A 247 -4.58 -13.19 0.58
N GLU A 248 -4.20 -12.49 1.63
CA GLU A 248 -4.50 -12.85 3.01
C GLU A 248 -5.20 -11.70 3.71
N LYS A 249 -6.27 -12.03 4.43
CA LYS A 249 -7.04 -11.10 5.25
C LYS A 249 -7.28 -11.77 6.60
N ILE A 250 -6.69 -11.21 7.65
CA ILE A 250 -6.88 -11.64 9.04
C ILE A 250 -7.40 -10.43 9.82
N GLU A 251 -8.58 -10.55 10.43
CA GLU A 251 -9.21 -9.44 11.17
C GLU A 251 -9.99 -10.02 12.34
N ASN A 252 -9.66 -9.62 13.58
CA ASN A 252 -10.41 -10.03 14.78
C ASN A 252 -10.63 -11.56 14.90
N GLY A 253 -9.63 -12.37 14.54
CA GLY A 253 -9.71 -13.84 14.55
C GLY A 253 -10.40 -14.46 13.34
N TRP A 254 -10.99 -13.66 12.45
CA TRP A 254 -11.43 -14.11 11.14
C TRP A 254 -10.23 -14.19 10.20
N VAL A 255 -10.11 -15.29 9.46
CA VAL A 255 -8.99 -15.60 8.57
C VAL A 255 -9.54 -15.92 7.18
N LYS A 256 -8.91 -15.36 6.14
CA LYS A 256 -9.10 -15.74 4.75
C LYS A 256 -7.78 -15.67 4.01
N ILE A 257 -7.32 -16.79 3.48
CA ILE A 257 -6.02 -16.94 2.83
C ILE A 257 -6.24 -17.64 1.50
N THR A 258 -5.99 -16.92 0.40
CA THR A 258 -6.08 -17.45 -0.96
C THR A 258 -4.68 -17.52 -1.56
N VAL A 259 -4.25 -18.72 -1.94
CA VAL A 259 -2.92 -19.01 -2.48
C VAL A 259 -2.99 -19.80 -3.78
N VAL A 260 -1.90 -19.74 -4.56
CA VAL A 260 -1.76 -20.45 -5.83
C VAL A 260 -0.74 -21.58 -5.70
N GLY A 261 -1.17 -22.80 -6.02
CA GLY A 261 -0.35 -23.99 -6.02
C GLY A 261 -0.31 -24.73 -4.67
N VAL A 262 -0.07 -26.04 -4.78
CA VAL A 262 -0.11 -27.00 -3.67
C VAL A 262 0.95 -26.69 -2.62
N LYS A 263 2.17 -26.31 -3.05
CA LYS A 263 3.27 -25.97 -2.15
C LYS A 263 2.89 -24.82 -1.22
N ALA A 264 2.41 -23.71 -1.80
CA ALA A 264 1.97 -22.55 -1.02
C ALA A 264 0.81 -22.91 -0.07
N PHE A 265 -0.10 -23.78 -0.51
CA PHE A 265 -1.18 -24.26 0.37
C PHE A 265 -0.66 -25.13 1.54
N LYS A 266 0.32 -26.00 1.32
CA LYS A 266 0.98 -26.75 2.41
C LYS A 266 1.65 -25.82 3.42
N ASP A 267 2.24 -24.72 2.98
CA ASP A 267 2.80 -23.70 3.88
C ASP A 267 1.69 -23.02 4.72
N VAL A 268 0.51 -22.82 4.15
CA VAL A 268 -0.67 -22.33 4.89
C VAL A 268 -1.16 -23.35 5.92
N LEU A 269 -1.19 -24.64 5.58
CA LEU A 269 -1.60 -25.70 6.51
C LEU A 269 -0.70 -25.78 7.75
N GLN A 270 0.62 -25.54 7.62
CA GLN A 270 1.53 -25.53 8.76
C GLN A 270 1.18 -24.47 9.82
N ARG A 271 0.47 -23.42 9.40
CA ARG A 271 0.03 -22.34 10.28
C ARG A 271 -1.26 -22.68 11.02
N LEU A 272 -1.99 -23.74 10.65
CA LEU A 272 -3.17 -24.14 11.42
C LEU A 272 -2.77 -24.67 12.81
N PRO A 273 -3.60 -24.43 13.85
CA PRO A 273 -3.40 -25.07 15.14
C PRO A 273 -3.58 -26.59 15.03
N GLU A 274 -2.82 -27.35 15.82
CA GLU A 274 -2.98 -28.82 15.89
C GLU A 274 -4.40 -29.19 16.37
N GLY A 275 -4.95 -30.27 15.80
CA GLY A 275 -6.28 -30.78 16.14
C GLY A 275 -7.44 -30.03 15.48
N GLU A 276 -7.17 -29.12 14.54
CA GLU A 276 -8.24 -28.43 13.82
C GLU A 276 -8.93 -29.29 12.76
N ASN A 277 -10.19 -28.93 12.51
CA ASN A 277 -11.01 -29.51 11.46
C ASN A 277 -11.05 -28.58 10.24
N LEU A 278 -10.95 -29.17 9.06
CA LEU A 278 -10.95 -28.48 7.79
C LEU A 278 -12.01 -29.11 6.87
N TYR A 279 -12.99 -28.32 6.46
CA TYR A 279 -14.12 -28.77 5.65
C TYR A 279 -13.91 -28.32 4.20
N TRP A 280 -13.61 -29.25 3.31
CA TRP A 280 -13.40 -29.00 1.90
C TRP A 280 -14.75 -28.83 1.21
N GLY A 281 -15.12 -27.57 0.95
CA GLY A 281 -16.39 -27.21 0.33
C GLY A 281 -16.47 -27.71 -1.11
N THR A 282 -17.54 -28.42 -1.42
CA THR A 282 -17.90 -28.88 -2.77
C THR A 282 -19.37 -28.52 -2.97
N GLY A 283 -19.73 -27.81 -4.05
CA GLY A 283 -21.13 -27.45 -4.24
C GLY A 283 -21.47 -26.26 -5.12
N LYS A 284 -20.49 -25.56 -5.71
CA LYS A 284 -20.76 -24.50 -6.69
C LYS A 284 -20.11 -24.79 -8.03
N LYS A 285 -20.73 -24.26 -9.09
CA LYS A 285 -20.31 -24.42 -10.50
C LYS A 285 -18.85 -24.02 -10.74
N ASP A 286 -18.33 -23.08 -9.94
CA ASP A 286 -16.97 -22.54 -10.08
C ASP A 286 -15.98 -23.11 -9.04
N GLN A 287 -16.38 -24.16 -8.32
CA GLN A 287 -15.54 -24.86 -7.35
C GLN A 287 -15.25 -26.26 -7.87
N GLU A 288 -13.96 -26.58 -7.95
CA GLU A 288 -13.49 -27.85 -8.46
C GLU A 288 -12.62 -28.52 -7.41
N LEU A 289 -12.84 -29.81 -7.23
CA LEU A 289 -11.94 -30.61 -6.43
C LEU A 289 -10.74 -31.02 -7.29
N PRO A 290 -9.51 -30.99 -6.73
CA PRO A 290 -8.38 -31.60 -7.37
C PRO A 290 -8.57 -33.09 -7.61
N GLU A 291 -7.74 -33.63 -8.50
CA GLU A 291 -7.62 -35.06 -8.71
C GLU A 291 -7.35 -35.79 -7.38
N LYS A 292 -7.85 -37.03 -7.28
CA LYS A 292 -7.79 -37.81 -6.03
C LYS A 292 -6.38 -37.92 -5.47
N SER A 293 -5.38 -38.14 -6.32
CA SER A 293 -3.96 -38.21 -5.92
C SER A 293 -3.48 -36.94 -5.21
N LEU A 294 -3.87 -35.78 -5.71
CA LEU A 294 -3.52 -34.50 -5.11
C LEU A 294 -4.26 -34.27 -3.79
N ARG A 295 -5.54 -34.64 -3.72
CA ARG A 295 -6.30 -34.57 -2.47
C ARG A 295 -5.70 -35.49 -1.40
N ASP A 296 -5.33 -36.70 -1.77
CA ASP A 296 -4.72 -37.68 -0.86
C ASP A 296 -3.35 -37.19 -0.36
N ASP A 297 -2.54 -36.55 -1.21
CA ASP A 297 -1.28 -35.89 -0.81
C ASP A 297 -1.51 -34.75 0.21
N ILE A 298 -2.52 -33.91 -0.03
CA ILE A 298 -2.90 -32.82 0.90
C ILE A 298 -3.42 -33.41 2.23
N LYS A 299 -4.31 -34.41 2.19
CA LYS A 299 -4.84 -35.10 3.39
C LYS A 299 -3.72 -35.76 4.19
N LYS A 300 -2.78 -36.44 3.53
CA LYS A 300 -1.61 -37.05 4.17
C LYS A 300 -0.71 -36.00 4.83
N PHE A 301 -0.47 -34.87 4.15
CA PHE A 301 0.30 -33.78 4.72
C PHE A 301 -0.39 -33.16 5.94
N ALA A 302 -1.70 -32.92 5.87
CA ALA A 302 -2.49 -32.40 6.99
C ALA A 302 -2.55 -33.37 8.18
N ALA A 303 -2.64 -34.67 7.93
CA ALA A 303 -2.60 -35.70 8.98
C ALA A 303 -1.30 -35.66 9.80
N ASN A 304 -0.14 -35.41 9.15
CA ASN A 304 1.14 -35.22 9.85
C ASN A 304 1.15 -33.99 10.79
N LEU A 305 0.29 -33.02 10.52
CA LEU A 305 0.07 -31.82 11.35
C LEU A 305 -1.07 -32.02 12.37
N LYS A 306 -1.63 -33.23 12.47
CA LYS A 306 -2.83 -33.55 13.27
C LYS A 306 -4.05 -32.71 12.89
N ILE A 307 -4.19 -32.38 11.61
CA ILE A 307 -5.36 -31.66 11.06
C ILE A 307 -6.24 -32.69 10.35
N GLN A 308 -7.55 -32.65 10.59
CA GLN A 308 -8.51 -33.53 9.93
C GLN A 308 -9.19 -32.80 8.77
N ILE A 309 -9.16 -33.39 7.58
CA ILE A 309 -9.84 -32.84 6.40
C ILE A 309 -11.06 -33.69 6.06
N PHE A 310 -12.23 -33.05 6.02
CA PHE A 310 -13.51 -33.62 5.60
C PHE A 310 -13.84 -33.09 4.20
N ASP A 311 -14.32 -33.96 3.32
CA ASP A 311 -14.78 -33.64 1.96
C ASP A 311 -16.28 -33.92 1.76
#